data_AF-A0A938DKY8-F1
#
_entry.id   AF-A0A938DKY8-F1
#
_cell.length_a   1.000
_cell.length_b   1.000
_cell.length_c   1.000
_cell.angle_alpha   90.00
_cell.angle_beta   90.00
_cell.angle_gamma   90.00
#
_symmetry.space_group_name_H-M   'P 1'
#
loop_
_entity.id
_entity.type
_entity.pdbx_description
1 polymer ?
#
loop_
_entity_poly.entity_id
_entity_poly.type
_entity_poly.pdbx_seq_one_letter_code
_entity_poly.pdbx_strand_id
1 'polypeptide(L)' 'MLICMQSTSVRIDVATHEELKRLAAELHTTVGNTVTLAVRALRQDRIGADLVTPLRPDESAWLDADLG' A
#
# COMPACT_ATOMS: atom_id res chain seq x y z
N MET A 1 2.17 11.98 30.52
CA MET A 1 3.00 11.33 29.49
C MET A 1 2.31 11.55 28.15
N LEU A 2 2.83 12.46 27.31
CA LEU A 2 2.23 12.69 25.99
C LEU A 2 2.56 11.48 25.11
N ILE A 3 1.54 10.85 24.55
CA ILE A 3 1.73 9.81 23.53
C ILE A 3 2.25 10.53 22.29
N CYS A 4 3.57 10.57 22.13
CA CYS A 4 4.18 11.12 20.93
C CYS A 4 3.93 10.15 19.77
N MET A 5 3.54 10.68 18.62
CA MET A 5 3.46 9.88 17.38
C MET A 5 4.84 9.28 17.12
N GLN A 6 4.93 7.95 17.01
CA GLN A 6 6.20 7.32 16.65
C GLN A 6 6.61 7.79 15.26
N SER A 7 7.70 8.54 15.19
CA SER A 7 8.28 9.03 13.95
C SER A 7 9.60 8.35 13.68
N THR A 8 9.87 8.06 12.42
CA THR A 8 11.14 7.49 11.96
C THR A 8 11.67 8.37 10.84
N SER A 9 12.95 8.73 10.93
CA SER A 9 13.61 9.54 9.89
C SER A 9 14.11 8.64 8.78
N VAL A 10 13.78 8.98 7.52
CA VAL A 10 14.22 8.29 6.31
C VAL A 10 14.97 9.29 5.45
N ARG A 11 16.15 8.91 4.95
CA ARG A 11 16.91 9.74 4.01
C ARG A 11 16.54 9.37 2.58
N ILE A 12 16.29 10.38 1.77
CA ILE A 12 15.99 10.30 0.34
C ILE A 12 16.76 11.40 -0.38
N ASP A 13 16.96 11.26 -1.68
CA ASP A 13 17.56 12.33 -2.47
C ASP A 13 16.60 13.53 -2.61
N VAL A 14 17.16 14.66 -3.03
CA VAL A 14 16.42 15.93 -3.14
C VAL A 14 15.30 15.85 -4.17
N ALA A 15 15.52 15.15 -5.30
CA ALA A 15 14.51 15.07 -6.35
C ALA A 15 13.29 14.27 -5.87
N THR A 16 13.51 13.14 -5.19
CA THR A 16 12.44 12.34 -4.58
C THR A 16 11.67 13.15 -3.54
N HIS A 17 12.36 13.94 -2.70
CA HIS A 17 11.69 14.78 -1.70
C HIS A 17 10.79 15.85 -2.33
N GLU A 18 11.25 16.51 -3.40
CA GLU A 18 10.45 17.51 -4.10
C GLU A 18 9.24 16.90 -4.82
N GLU A 19 9.38 15.69 -5.37
CA GLU A 19 8.25 14.96 -5.94
C GLU A 19 7.20 14.60 -4.87
N LEU A 20 7.64 14.12 -3.71
CA LEU A 20 6.74 13.83 -2.59
C LEU A 20 6.02 15.08 -2.08
N LYS A 21 6.68 16.25 -2.07
CA LYS A 21 6.03 17.51 -1.73
C LYS A 21 4.98 17.92 -2.74
N ARG A 22 5.28 17.83 -4.04
CA ARG A 22 4.31 18.13 -5.10
C ARG A 22 3.07 17.26 -4.98
N LEU A 23 3.28 15.94 -4.88
CA LEU A 23 2.19 14.99 -4.73
C LEU A 23 1.37 15.24 -3.44
N ALA A 24 2.04 15.53 -2.33
CA ALA A 24 1.36 15.86 -1.08
C ALA A 24 0.47 17.11 -1.21
N ALA A 25 0.93 18.13 -1.94
CA ALA A 25 0.17 19.34 -2.20
C ALA A 25 -1.06 19.07 -3.10
N GLU A 26 -0.88 18.28 -4.16
CA GLU A 26 -1.96 17.85 -5.07
C GLU A 26 -3.04 17.05 -4.33
N LEU A 27 -2.64 16.19 -3.39
CA LEU A 27 -3.53 15.38 -2.57
C LEU A 27 -4.06 16.11 -1.32
N HIS A 28 -3.73 17.40 -1.16
CA HIS A 28 -4.08 18.22 0.02
C HIS A 28 -3.75 17.54 1.36
N THR A 29 -2.57 16.93 1.45
CA THR A 29 -2.16 16.17 2.63
C THR A 29 -0.68 16.42 2.98
N THR A 30 -0.17 15.74 4.00
CA THR A 30 1.24 15.86 4.40
C THR A 30 2.13 14.88 3.63
N VAL A 31 3.42 15.17 3.54
CA VAL A 31 4.41 14.24 2.95
C VAL A 31 4.36 12.88 3.64
N GLY A 32 4.27 12.85 4.97
CA GLY A 32 4.17 11.59 5.73
C GLY A 32 2.91 10.79 5.39
N ASN A 33 1.75 11.44 5.26
CA ASN A 33 0.53 10.75 4.86
C ASN A 33 0.58 10.27 3.40
N THR A 34 1.21 11.05 2.52
CA THR A 34 1.45 10.67 1.12
C THR A 34 2.30 9.40 1.04
N VAL A 35 3.35 9.29 1.85
CA VAL A 35 4.17 8.07 1.95
C VAL A 35 3.33 6.89 2.46
N THR A 36 2.50 7.08 3.49
CA THR A 36 1.59 6.03 3.99
C THR A 36 0.64 5.52 2.88
N LEU A 37 0.05 6.44 2.10
CA LEU A 37 -0.82 6.09 0.99
C LEU A 37 -0.06 5.36 -0.12
N ALA A 38 1.14 5.84 -0.49
CA ALA A 38 1.98 5.20 -1.50
C ALA A 38 2.39 3.78 -1.10
N VAL A 39 2.82 3.57 0.15
CA VAL A 39 3.16 2.24 0.67
C VAL A 39 1.95 1.32 0.64
N ARG A 40 0.76 1.82 0.97
CA ARG A 40 -0.48 1.05 0.89
C ARG A 40 -0.81 0.66 -0.54
N ALA A 41 -0.71 1.59 -1.49
CA ALA A 41 -0.95 1.33 -2.90
C ALA A 41 0.01 0.26 -3.45
N LEU A 42 1.31 0.38 -3.18
CA LEU A 42 2.31 -0.63 -3.59
C LEU A 42 2.01 -2.03 -3.04
N ARG A 43 1.52 -2.13 -1.81
CA ARG A 43 1.10 -3.41 -1.23
C ARG A 43 -0.16 -3.94 -1.93
N GLN A 44 -1.13 -3.07 -2.22
CA GLN A 44 -2.35 -3.45 -2.92
C GLN A 44 -2.05 -3.93 -4.34
N ASP A 45 -1.15 -3.28 -5.07
CA ASP A 45 -0.73 -3.69 -6.40
C ASP A 45 -0.10 -5.09 -6.39
N ARG A 46 0.73 -5.39 -5.38
CA ARG A 46 1.30 -6.72 -5.20
C ARG A 46 0.21 -7.77 -4.95
N ILE A 47 -0.70 -7.50 -4.02
CA ILE A 47 -1.82 -8.40 -3.72
C ILE A 47 -2.68 -8.61 -4.97
N GLY A 48 -2.97 -7.54 -5.71
CA GLY A 48 -3.72 -7.61 -6.97
C GLY A 48 -3.04 -8.51 -7.99
N ALA A 49 -1.71 -8.40 -8.15
CA ALA A 49 -0.95 -9.28 -9.03
C ALA A 49 -1.05 -10.76 -8.61
N ASP A 50 -0.98 -11.05 -7.31
CA ASP A 50 -1.09 -12.42 -6.79
C ASP A 50 -2.51 -12.98 -7.05
N LEU A 51 -3.56 -12.17 -6.82
CA LEU A 51 -4.96 -12.55 -7.00
C LEU A 51 -5.39 -12.74 -8.46
N VAL A 52 -4.67 -12.17 -9.44
CA VAL A 52 -4.96 -12.38 -10.87
C VAL A 52 -4.61 -13.80 -11.31
N THR A 53 -3.78 -14.52 -10.54
CA THR A 53 -3.45 -15.92 -10.83
C THR A 53 -4.72 -16.77 -10.75
N PRO A 54 -5.13 -17.44 -11.85
CA PRO A 54 -6.29 -18.31 -11.82
C PRO A 54 -6.10 -19.40 -10.74
N LEU A 55 -7.16 -19.67 -10.00
CA LEU A 55 -7.18 -20.79 -9.05
C LEU A 55 -6.91 -22.10 -9.77
N ARG A 56 -6.19 -22.99 -9.11
CA ARG A 56 -6.00 -24.35 -9.61
C ARG A 56 -7.35 -25.09 -9.58
N PRO A 57 -7.57 -26.05 -10.48
CA PRO A 57 -8.85 -26.75 -10.56
C PRO A 57 -9.29 -27.41 -9.24
N ASP A 58 -8.35 -27.89 -8.42
CA ASP A 58 -8.60 -28.46 -7.09
C ASP A 58 -9.03 -27.39 -6.06
N GLU A 59 -8.47 -26.18 -6.14
CA GLU A 59 -8.84 -25.05 -5.29
C GLU A 59 -10.24 -24.53 -5.63
N SER A 60 -10.56 -24.42 -6.93
CA SER A 60 -11.92 -24.08 -7.39
C SER A 60 -12.94 -25.15 -6.99
N ALA A 61 -12.63 -26.42 -7.22
CA ALA A 61 -13.52 -27.52 -6.83
C ALA A 61 -13.79 -27.58 -5.32
N TRP A 62 -12.81 -27.17 -4.50
CA TRP A 62 -13.01 -27.04 -3.05
C TRP A 62 -13.90 -25.85 -2.69
N LEU A 63 -13.72 -24.68 -3.33
CA LEU A 63 -14.55 -23.50 -3.08
C LEU A 63 -16.01 -23.70 -3.51
N ASP A 64 -16.22 -24.42 -4.60
CA ASP A 64 -17.54 -24.70 -5.16
C ASP A 64 -18.21 -25.94 -4.53
N ALA A 65 -17.59 -26.55 -3.52
CA ALA A 65 -18.15 -27.71 -2.85
C ALA A 65 -19.42 -27.33 -2.06
N ASP A 66 -20.50 -28.08 -2.26
CA ASP A 66 -21.75 -27.89 -1.53
C ASP A 66 -21.52 -28.12 -0.03
N LEU A 67 -21.80 -27.09 0.78
CA LEU A 67 -21.86 -27.21 2.23
C LEU A 67 -23.19 -27.88 2.57
N GLY A 68 -23.18 -29.21 2.57
CA GLY A 68 -24.38 -30.06 2.75
C GLY A 68 -25.29 -29.69 3.92
#